data_AF-A0A6B3G5Z6-F1
#
_entry.id   AF-A0A6B3G5Z6-F1
#
_cell.length_a   1.000
_cell.length_b   1.000
_cell.length_c   1.000
_cell.angle_alpha   90.00
_cell.angle_beta   90.00
_cell.angle_gamma   90.00
#
_symmetry.space_group_name_H-M   'P 1'
#
loop_
_entity.id
_entity.type
_entity.pdbx_description
1 polymer ?
#
loop_
_entity_poly.entity_id
_entity_poly.type
_entity_poly.pdbx_seq_one_letter_code
_entity_poly.pdbx_strand_id
1 'polypeptide(L)'
;TRETVGALLTAWEQNRHVRVRVAECLARMGPVPEGSAAAHVLRSELVSVRRHNAMDGGYGSHDIHEDEKLLALCRQALRGTGKGSTS
;
A
#
# COMPACT_ATOMS: atom_id res chain seq x y z
N THR A 1 -11.48 -6.37 13.42
CA THR A 1 -11.25 -6.30 11.95
C THR A 1 -11.33 -4.88 11.41
N ARG A 2 -12.36 -4.07 11.70
CA ARG A 2 -12.42 -2.65 11.25
C ARG A 2 -11.49 -1.71 12.01
N GLU A 3 -11.39 -1.89 13.33
CA GLU A 3 -10.48 -1.10 14.20
C GLU A 3 -9.01 -1.31 13.83
N THR A 4 -8.62 -2.55 13.53
CA THR A 4 -7.28 -2.92 13.05
C THR A 4 -6.92 -2.19 11.76
N VAL A 5 -7.84 -2.12 10.79
CA VAL A 5 -7.63 -1.38 9.54
C VAL A 5 -7.47 0.12 9.84
N GLY A 6 -8.28 0.67 10.75
CA GLY A 6 -8.13 2.06 11.20
C GLY A 6 -6.73 2.36 11.74
N ALA A 7 -6.23 1.54 12.67
CA ALA A 7 -4.88 1.71 13.23
C ALA A 7 -3.77 1.60 12.16
N LEU A 8 -3.93 0.69 11.20
CA LEU A 8 -3.01 0.54 10.08
C LEU A 8 -2.98 1.78 9.18
N LEU A 9 -4.13 2.39 8.89
CA LEU A 9 -4.21 3.61 8.09
C LEU A 9 -3.65 4.82 8.84
N THR A 10 -3.87 4.92 10.15
CA THR A 10 -3.22 5.95 10.98
C THR A 10 -1.69 5.83 10.90
N ALA A 11 -1.16 4.63 11.01
CA ALA A 11 0.28 4.39 10.89
C ALA A 11 0.82 4.70 9.49
N TRP A 12 0.05 4.43 8.43
CA TRP A 12 0.38 4.77 7.04
C TRP A 12 0.61 6.27 6.83
N GLU A 13 -0.27 7.09 7.41
CA GLU A 13 -0.21 8.54 7.29
C GLU A 13 0.98 9.09 8.07
N GLN A 14 1.22 8.58 9.28
CA GLN A 14 2.26 9.07 10.17
C GLN A 14 3.68 8.66 9.76
N ASN A 15 3.86 7.54 9.06
CA ASN A 15 5.19 7.02 8.79
C ASN A 15 5.30 6.32 7.42
N ARG A 16 6.10 6.89 6.52
CA ARG A 16 6.36 6.31 5.19
C ARG A 16 7.01 4.93 5.25
N HIS A 17 7.87 4.66 6.24
CA HIS A 17 8.62 3.42 6.36
C HIS A 17 7.74 2.23 6.73
N VAL A 18 6.52 2.46 7.25
CA VAL A 18 5.58 1.37 7.56
C VAL A 18 4.61 1.08 6.41
N ARG A 19 4.54 1.94 5.38
CA ARG A 19 3.58 1.78 4.27
C ARG A 19 3.70 0.44 3.57
N VAL A 20 4.92 -0.04 3.32
CA VAL A 20 5.16 -1.38 2.74
C VAL A 20 4.57 -2.48 3.62
N ARG A 21 4.84 -2.45 4.93
CA ARG A 21 4.33 -3.45 5.88
C ARG A 21 2.81 -3.40 6.02
N VAL A 22 2.22 -2.21 5.99
CA VAL A 22 0.77 -2.03 6.04
C VAL A 22 0.12 -2.54 4.74
N ALA A 23 0.67 -2.18 3.58
CA ALA A 23 0.18 -2.64 2.28
C ALA A 23 0.22 -4.16 2.18
N GLU A 24 1.29 -4.78 2.69
CA GLU A 24 1.43 -6.22 2.77
C GLU A 24 0.37 -6.85 3.67
N CYS A 25 0.10 -6.24 4.83
CA CYS A 25 -0.93 -6.70 5.75
C CYS A 25 -2.33 -6.65 5.10
N LEU A 26 -2.66 -5.54 4.44
CA LEU A 26 -3.91 -5.37 3.70
C LEU A 26 -4.02 -6.39 2.56
N ALA A 27 -2.95 -6.60 1.80
CA ALA A 27 -2.91 -7.58 0.71
C ALA A 27 -3.12 -9.03 1.20
N ARG A 28 -2.60 -9.38 2.39
CA ARG A 28 -2.83 -10.69 3.02
C ARG A 28 -4.23 -10.85 3.59
N MET A 29 -4.85 -9.77 4.08
CA MET A 29 -6.23 -9.80 4.60
C MET A 29 -7.26 -10.04 3.48
N GLY A 30 -6.88 -9.81 2.22
CA GLY A 30 -7.71 -10.07 1.04
C GLY A 30 -8.10 -8.77 0.31
N PRO A 31 -8.99 -8.87 -0.69
CA PRO A 31 -9.41 -7.72 -1.48
C PRO A 31 -10.03 -6.65 -0.58
N VAL A 32 -9.49 -5.44 -0.67
CA VAL A 32 -10.02 -4.28 0.04
C VAL A 32 -11.32 -3.85 -0.65
N PRO A 33 -12.45 -3.70 0.08
CA PRO A 33 -13.72 -3.29 -0.52
C PRO A 33 -13.62 -1.94 -1.23
N GLU A 34 -14.22 -1.86 -2.41
CA GLU A 34 -14.45 -0.61 -3.13
C GLU A 34 -15.15 0.41 -2.22
N GLY A 35 -14.70 1.67 -2.30
CA GLY A 35 -15.25 2.77 -1.48
C GLY A 35 -14.83 2.79 -0.01
N SER A 36 -14.04 1.81 0.46
CA SER A 36 -13.48 1.87 1.82
C SER A 36 -12.36 2.90 1.94
N ALA A 37 -12.10 3.38 3.17
CA ALA A 37 -10.99 4.29 3.46
C ALA A 37 -9.64 3.68 3.03
N ALA A 38 -9.46 2.37 3.21
CA ALA A 38 -8.26 1.66 2.76
C ALA A 38 -8.13 1.68 1.23
N ALA A 39 -9.22 1.46 0.47
CA ALA A 39 -9.16 1.56 -0.99
C ALA A 39 -8.79 2.97 -1.46
N HIS A 40 -9.29 4.00 -0.79
CA HIS A 40 -8.95 5.39 -1.09
C HIS A 40 -7.46 5.68 -0.85
N VAL A 41 -6.93 5.29 0.32
CA VAL A 41 -5.50 5.46 0.66
C VAL A 41 -4.59 4.74 -0.33
N LEU A 42 -4.89 3.47 -0.65
CA LEU A 42 -4.09 2.69 -1.61
C LEU A 42 -4.10 3.30 -3.02
N ARG A 43 -5.25 3.82 -3.47
CA ARG A 43 -5.35 4.53 -4.75
C ARG A 43 -4.57 5.83 -4.75
N SER A 44 -4.69 6.61 -3.68
CA SER A 44 -3.94 7.85 -3.49
C SER A 44 -2.44 7.59 -3.59
N GLU A 45 -1.94 6.52 -2.96
CA GLU A 45 -0.53 6.12 -3.08
C GLU A 45 -0.15 5.78 -4.53
N LEU A 46 -1.01 5.06 -5.27
CA LEU A 46 -0.73 4.67 -6.66
C LEU A 46 -0.71 5.85 -7.65
N VAL A 47 -1.51 6.89 -7.39
CA VAL A 47 -1.54 8.09 -8.24
C VAL A 47 -0.53 9.16 -7.80
N SER A 48 0.04 9.00 -6.61
CA SER A 48 1.05 9.92 -6.08
C SER A 48 2.34 9.80 -6.90
N VAL A 49 2.62 10.82 -7.70
CA VAL A 49 3.86 10.95 -8.49
C VAL A 49 5.01 11.27 -7.52
N ARG A 50 5.58 10.23 -6.90
CA ARG A 50 6.81 10.17 -6.05
C ARG A 50 7.48 11.51 -5.72
N ARG A 51 7.62 11.84 -4.42
CA ARG A 51 8.85 12.48 -3.84
C ARG A 51 9.06 12.32 -2.32
N HIS A 52 8.17 11.71 -1.53
CA HIS A 52 8.43 11.58 -0.07
C HIS A 52 9.35 10.41 0.35
N ASN A 53 9.73 9.50 -0.56
CA ASN A 53 10.70 8.42 -0.27
C ASN A 53 12.13 8.75 -0.73
N ALA A 54 12.30 9.69 -1.65
CA ALA A 54 13.61 10.18 -2.06
C ALA A 54 13.90 11.49 -1.32
N MET A 55 14.61 11.41 -0.19
CA MET A 55 15.23 12.60 0.41
C MET A 55 16.37 13.07 -0.49
N ASP A 56 16.48 14.37 -0.71
CA ASP A 56 17.70 14.99 -1.24
C ASP A 56 18.88 14.57 -0.34
N GLY A 57 19.77 13.69 -0.83
CA GLY A 57 21.02 13.39 -0.12
C GLY A 57 21.50 11.93 -0.06
N GLY A 58 20.90 10.97 -0.77
CA GLY A 58 21.51 9.64 -0.88
C GLY A 58 20.57 8.60 -1.44
N TYR A 59 20.82 8.16 -2.67
CA TYR A 59 20.00 7.15 -3.33
C TYR A 59 20.60 5.77 -3.09
N GLY A 60 19.96 4.96 -2.26
CA GLY A 60 20.20 3.52 -2.24
C GLY A 60 19.27 2.84 -3.25
N SER A 61 19.78 1.86 -4.02
CA SER A 61 18.95 0.95 -4.81
C SER A 61 17.82 0.28 -4.00
N HIS A 62 17.98 0.25 -2.67
CA HIS A 62 17.01 -0.24 -1.71
C HIS A 62 15.72 0.59 -1.66
N ASP A 63 15.78 1.92 -1.78
CA ASP A 63 14.60 2.78 -1.68
C ASP A 63 13.70 2.66 -2.92
N ILE A 64 14.29 2.42 -4.09
CA ILE A 64 13.55 2.06 -5.31
C ILE A 64 12.80 0.76 -5.09
N HIS A 65 13.50 -0.25 -4.58
CA HIS A 65 12.93 -1.58 -4.43
C HIS A 65 11.75 -1.59 -3.47
N GLU A 66 11.87 -0.89 -2.33
CA GLU A 66 10.77 -0.74 -1.37
C GLU A 66 9.59 0.02 -1.96
N ASP A 67 9.83 1.04 -2.78
CA ASP A 67 8.77 1.79 -3.45
C ASP A 67 8.06 0.93 -4.52
N GLU A 68 8.80 0.20 -5.34
CA GLU A 68 8.23 -0.74 -6.32
C GLU A 68 7.40 -1.84 -5.63
N LYS A 69 7.92 -2.37 -4.51
CA LYS A 69 7.21 -3.34 -3.67
C LYS A 69 5.92 -2.76 -3.10
N LEU A 70 5.94 -1.52 -2.61
CA LEU A 70 4.75 -0.82 -2.13
C LEU A 70 3.67 -0.75 -3.22
N LEU A 71 4.04 -0.31 -4.42
CA LEU A 71 3.10 -0.18 -5.55
C LEU A 71 2.51 -1.54 -5.96
N ALA A 72 3.33 -2.60 -5.96
CA ALA A 72 2.86 -3.96 -6.24
C ALA A 72 1.83 -4.44 -5.20
N LEU A 73 2.11 -4.22 -3.92
CA LEU A 73 1.22 -4.58 -2.82
C LEU A 73 -0.09 -3.78 -2.84
N CYS A 74 -0.05 -2.48 -3.14
CA CYS A 74 -1.26 -1.66 -3.30
C CYS A 74 -2.17 -2.21 -4.40
N ARG A 75 -1.58 -2.59 -5.55
CA ARG A 75 -2.34 -3.20 -6.66
C ARG A 75 -2.93 -4.55 -6.26
N GLN A 76 -2.16 -5.38 -5.55
CA GLN A 76 -2.62 -6.69 -5.06
C GLN A 76 -3.78 -6.55 -4.06
N ALA A 77 -3.66 -5.65 -3.09
CA ALA A 77 -4.70 -5.41 -2.10
C ALA A 77 -6.02 -4.91 -2.73
N LEU A 78 -5.93 -4.09 -3.78
CA LEU A 78 -7.11 -3.59 -4.50
C LEU A 78 -7.75 -4.66 -5.41
N ARG A 79 -6.95 -5.51 -6.06
CA ARG A 79 -7.46 -6.57 -6.96
C ARG A 79 -7.91 -7.82 -6.20
N GLY A 80 -7.42 -7.99 -4.98
CA GLY A 80 -7.41 -9.28 -4.30
C GLY A 80 -6.41 -10.25 -4.94
N THR A 81 -6.07 -11.32 -4.24
CA THR A 81 -5.39 -12.47 -4.84
C THR A 81 -6.34 -13.14 -5.82
N GLY A 82 -6.38 -12.64 -7.06
CA GLY A 82 -7.14 -13.25 -8.14
C GLY A 82 -6.58 -14.64 -8.41
N LYS A 83 -7.07 -15.67 -7.70
CA LYS A 83 -7.41 -16.91 -8.39
C LYS A 83 -8.58 -16.53 -9.26
N GLY A 84 -8.36 -16.57 -10.58
CA GLY A 84 -9.36 -16.19 -11.56
C GLY A 84 -10.70 -16.84 -11.23
N SER A 85 -11.72 -16.01 -11.06
CA SER A 85 -13.06 -16.39 -11.50
C SER A 85 -13.04 -16.35 -13.02
N THR A 86 -12.43 -17.38 -13.63
CA THR A 86 -12.78 -17.78 -15.00
C THR A 86 -14.15 -18.44 -14.89
N SER A 87 -15.18 -17.68 -15.25
CA SER A 87 -16.38 -18.27 -15.84
C SER A 87 -16.09 -18.69 -17.27
#